data_AF-A0A101US22-F1
#
_entry.id   AF-A0A101US22-F1
#
_cell.length_a   1.000
_cell.length_b   1.000
_cell.length_c   1.000
_cell.angle_alpha   90.00
_cell.angle_beta   90.00
_cell.angle_gamma   90.00
#
_symmetry.space_group_name_H-M   'P 1'
#
loop_
_entity.id
_entity.type
_entity.pdbx_description
1 polymer ?
#
loop_
_entity_poly.entity_id
_entity_poly.type
_entity_poly.pdbx_seq_one_letter_code
_entity_poly.pdbx_strand_id
1 'polypeptide(L)'
;METDFMRIAVCGGPYGNPYALQAFVDDARARGCERLFCLGDLGGFGADVNALWPILTDNGIECVAGNYDVAIARGDTDCGCGYRDPKDNEYAQLIYDHTLATTARDFAAWMGTLPTERRETIDGVDVHMVHGSTLALNDFWWESLPEEQHRLRAEASGADVVLCTHSGLPWQRRIGDTLAVNVGVLGKPANDGRHEVWYAILDLSDGHATAELIPLAYDWQAQARSMRAAGLPEIFAETVETGWWTTCLEILPPRERSRGRYHLYRSTLPSGFRPADDGWGETTPGALEGDRPVVPLFGTPYFPSRLWLYTNFHCNLACDYCAVAASPKAVARTLPTEAFRALVDEAVRAGFTELYLTGGEPFLHPDIVSLLDHASAELPTVVMTNAMLLRGRRADGLAELADRKLTVQTSLDGATAHTHDLHRGADSWQRTIDGIRHLIDLGLPPRVALTETPENTHEVPAVAELLAGLGLPADHFAVRPLLRRGFAETGVEIGENSSIPELTVTADGLHWHPVGADLTTSPDLHLAPAGTPLTTGQQLVTERFFTARLTDGTLPRPVHCAI
;
A
#
# COMPACT_ATOMS: atom_id res chain seq x y z
N MET A 1 47.63 -8.14 -9.44
CA MET A 1 47.38 -8.21 -7.98
C MET A 1 45.96 -8.70 -7.86
N GLU A 2 45.78 -10.02 -7.90
CA GLU A 2 44.56 -10.62 -7.37
C GLU A 2 44.54 -10.27 -5.88
N THR A 3 43.53 -9.54 -5.46
CA THR A 3 43.23 -9.33 -4.05
C THR A 3 42.86 -10.68 -3.48
N ASP A 4 43.66 -11.19 -2.54
CA ASP A 4 43.42 -12.43 -1.80
C ASP A 4 42.26 -12.13 -0.82
N PHE A 5 41.04 -12.48 -1.21
CA PHE A 5 39.86 -12.35 -0.35
C PHE A 5 39.14 -13.69 -0.31
N MET A 6 38.69 -14.10 0.88
CA MET A 6 37.88 -15.30 1.03
C MET A 6 36.42 -14.98 0.65
N ARG A 7 35.88 -15.77 -0.28
CA ARG A 7 34.49 -15.64 -0.73
C ARG A 7 33.60 -16.71 -0.13
N ILE A 8 32.55 -16.29 0.58
CA ILE A 8 31.54 -17.19 1.15
C ILE A 8 30.15 -16.90 0.58
N ALA A 9 29.28 -17.91 0.54
CA ALA A 9 27.87 -17.74 0.21
C ALA A 9 26.98 -18.20 1.37
N VAL A 10 25.93 -17.43 1.63
CA VAL A 10 25.05 -17.61 2.78
C VAL A 10 23.62 -17.52 2.32
N CYS A 11 22.85 -18.58 2.56
CA CYS A 11 21.42 -18.61 2.32
C CYS A 11 20.66 -18.86 3.63
N GLY A 12 19.35 -18.78 3.58
CA GLY A 12 18.48 -19.17 4.69
C GLY A 12 17.09 -19.52 4.18
N GLY A 13 16.25 -20.04 5.07
CA GLY A 13 14.89 -20.47 4.76
C GLY A 13 14.75 -21.22 3.43
N PRO A 14 15.42 -22.37 3.21
CA PRO A 14 15.08 -23.25 2.10
C PRO A 14 13.61 -23.65 2.12
N TYR A 15 13.00 -23.71 3.30
CA TYR A 15 11.58 -23.98 3.49
C TYR A 15 11.06 -25.15 2.63
N GLY A 16 11.74 -26.29 2.61
CA GLY A 16 11.34 -27.44 1.80
C GLY A 16 11.39 -27.22 0.28
N ASN A 17 12.23 -26.31 -0.21
CA ASN A 17 12.46 -26.03 -1.63
C ASN A 17 13.83 -26.57 -2.10
N PRO A 18 13.92 -27.85 -2.53
CA PRO A 18 15.16 -28.42 -3.03
C PRO A 18 15.62 -27.80 -4.35
N TYR A 19 14.70 -27.25 -5.15
CA TYR A 19 15.00 -26.66 -6.44
C TYR A 19 15.83 -25.38 -6.29
N ALA A 20 15.42 -24.49 -5.37
CA ALA A 20 16.21 -23.30 -5.07
C ALA A 20 17.49 -23.62 -4.30
N LEU A 21 17.48 -24.60 -3.39
CA LEU A 21 18.70 -24.99 -2.67
C LEU A 21 19.78 -25.53 -3.61
N GLN A 22 19.40 -26.36 -4.59
CA GLN A 22 20.34 -26.84 -5.60
C GLN A 22 20.85 -25.68 -6.48
N ALA A 23 19.95 -24.81 -6.94
CA ALA A 23 20.34 -23.63 -7.73
C ALA A 23 21.31 -22.71 -6.96
N PHE A 24 21.12 -22.55 -5.65
CA PHE A 24 22.02 -21.79 -4.79
C PHE A 24 23.42 -22.41 -4.76
N VAL A 25 23.53 -23.73 -4.59
CA VAL A 25 24.82 -24.44 -4.62
C VAL A 25 25.52 -24.20 -5.95
N ASP A 26 24.81 -24.41 -7.06
CA ASP A 26 25.39 -24.31 -8.40
C ASP A 26 25.86 -22.88 -8.69
N ASP A 27 25.05 -21.86 -8.38
CA ASP A 27 25.37 -20.44 -8.61
C ASP A 27 26.51 -19.97 -7.69
N ALA A 28 26.48 -20.31 -6.39
CA ALA A 28 27.52 -19.94 -5.45
C ALA A 28 28.89 -20.55 -5.83
N ARG A 29 28.91 -21.84 -6.23
CA ARG A 29 30.14 -22.49 -6.68
C ARG A 29 30.64 -21.89 -8.00
N ALA A 30 29.75 -21.58 -8.93
CA ALA A 30 30.12 -20.90 -10.18
C ALA A 30 30.73 -19.51 -9.96
N ARG A 31 30.34 -18.82 -8.87
CA ARG A 31 30.89 -17.52 -8.45
C ARG A 31 32.17 -17.61 -7.61
N GLY A 32 32.68 -18.83 -7.40
CA GLY A 32 33.93 -19.07 -6.68
C GLY A 32 33.79 -19.06 -5.16
N CYS A 33 32.58 -19.23 -4.61
CA CYS A 33 32.41 -19.32 -3.16
C CYS A 33 33.02 -20.62 -2.61
N GLU A 34 33.92 -20.48 -1.65
CA GLU A 34 34.67 -21.60 -1.05
C GLU A 34 33.84 -22.32 0.00
N ARG A 35 33.06 -21.57 0.79
CA ARG A 35 32.19 -22.08 1.85
C ARG A 35 30.75 -21.64 1.65
N LEU A 36 29.85 -22.55 1.99
CA LEU A 36 28.40 -22.37 1.87
C LEU A 36 27.77 -22.52 3.25
N PHE A 37 26.91 -21.57 3.63
CA PHE A 37 26.20 -21.58 4.89
C PHE A 37 24.69 -21.52 4.68
N CYS A 38 23.93 -22.16 5.57
CA CYS A 38 22.46 -22.08 5.61
C CYS A 38 21.99 -21.67 7.01
N LEU A 39 21.27 -20.56 7.10
CA LEU A 39 20.84 -19.94 8.35
C LEU A 39 19.53 -20.51 8.91
N GLY A 40 19.20 -21.76 8.58
CA GLY A 40 18.06 -22.48 9.16
C GLY A 40 16.71 -22.27 8.47
N ASP A 41 15.67 -22.80 9.12
CA ASP A 41 14.32 -23.03 8.62
C ASP A 41 14.32 -23.89 7.33
N LEU A 42 14.72 -25.14 7.51
CA LEU A 42 14.72 -26.13 6.44
C LEU A 42 13.30 -26.55 6.04
N GLY A 43 12.31 -26.38 6.90
CA GLY A 43 10.87 -26.55 6.60
C GLY A 43 10.09 -25.23 6.71
N GLY A 44 8.77 -25.27 6.52
CA GLY A 44 7.89 -24.14 6.86
C GLY A 44 7.21 -23.37 5.73
N PHE A 45 7.41 -23.72 4.46
CA PHE A 45 6.67 -23.11 3.34
C PHE A 45 6.38 -24.09 2.18
N GLY A 46 7.43 -24.70 1.64
CA GLY A 46 7.40 -25.70 0.58
C GLY A 46 7.22 -27.13 1.09
N ALA A 47 7.09 -28.06 0.16
CA ALA A 47 6.62 -29.42 0.45
C ALA A 47 7.72 -30.48 0.67
N ASP A 48 8.91 -30.30 0.10
CA ASP A 48 9.89 -31.38 -0.12
C ASP A 48 11.06 -31.33 0.88
N VAL A 49 10.77 -31.27 2.17
CA VAL A 49 11.77 -31.05 3.23
C VAL A 49 12.90 -32.11 3.21
N ASN A 50 12.56 -33.39 3.09
CA ASN A 50 13.57 -34.47 3.07
C ASN A 50 14.53 -34.38 1.87
N ALA A 51 14.10 -33.79 0.76
CA ALA A 51 14.95 -33.67 -0.42
C ALA A 51 16.10 -32.66 -0.21
N LEU A 52 15.99 -31.80 0.81
CA LEU A 52 17.06 -30.88 1.18
C LEU A 52 18.28 -31.62 1.76
N TRP A 53 18.04 -32.69 2.52
CA TRP A 53 19.10 -33.31 3.33
C TRP A 53 20.33 -33.74 2.54
N PRO A 54 20.22 -34.54 1.44
CA PRO A 54 21.39 -34.88 0.64
C PRO A 54 22.04 -33.66 -0.01
N ILE A 55 21.27 -32.65 -0.42
CA ILE A 55 21.83 -31.42 -1.01
C ILE A 55 22.69 -30.69 0.04
N LEU A 56 22.22 -30.59 1.29
CA LEU A 56 22.95 -29.98 2.40
C LEU A 56 24.24 -30.76 2.71
N THR A 57 24.15 -32.08 2.87
CA THR A 57 25.28 -32.90 3.31
C THR A 57 26.31 -33.12 2.21
N ASP A 58 25.88 -33.41 0.98
CA ASP A 58 26.78 -33.80 -0.10
C ASP A 58 27.57 -32.60 -0.65
N ASN A 59 27.07 -31.38 -0.44
CA ASN A 59 27.72 -30.14 -0.86
C ASN A 59 28.45 -29.40 0.29
N GLY A 60 28.47 -29.99 1.48
CA GLY A 60 29.18 -29.45 2.65
C GLY A 60 28.62 -28.11 3.13
N ILE A 61 27.30 -27.95 3.13
CA ILE A 61 26.64 -26.72 3.58
C ILE A 61 26.61 -26.69 5.11
N GLU A 62 27.22 -25.68 5.70
CA GLU A 62 27.26 -25.52 7.15
C GLU A 62 25.99 -24.83 7.66
N CYS A 63 25.22 -25.54 8.48
CA CYS A 63 23.89 -25.09 8.88
C CYS A 63 23.85 -24.54 10.32
N VAL A 64 23.02 -23.53 10.53
CA VAL A 64 22.49 -23.07 11.82
C VAL A 64 21.02 -23.46 11.88
N ALA A 65 20.49 -23.81 13.06
CA ALA A 65 19.09 -24.14 13.25
C ALA A 65 18.22 -22.88 13.25
N GLY A 66 17.13 -22.91 12.51
CA GLY A 66 16.00 -21.98 12.64
C GLY A 66 14.98 -22.48 13.66
N ASN A 67 13.92 -21.70 13.87
CA ASN A 67 12.88 -22.07 14.82
C ASN A 67 12.09 -23.31 14.35
N TYR A 68 11.90 -23.49 13.05
CA TYR A 68 11.31 -24.72 12.51
C TYR A 68 12.18 -25.94 12.83
N ASP A 69 13.49 -25.84 12.61
CA ASP A 69 14.41 -26.97 12.78
C ASP A 69 14.41 -27.46 14.23
N VAL A 70 14.42 -26.51 15.19
CA VAL A 70 14.33 -26.81 16.63
C VAL A 70 12.99 -27.47 16.98
N ALA A 71 11.87 -26.92 16.48
CA ALA A 71 10.54 -27.41 16.79
C ALA A 71 10.27 -28.80 16.20
N ILE A 72 10.70 -29.04 14.95
CA ILE A 72 10.55 -30.33 14.26
C ILE A 72 11.41 -31.41 14.92
N ALA A 73 12.64 -31.07 15.34
CA ALA A 73 13.51 -31.99 16.06
C ALA A 73 12.92 -32.47 17.40
N ARG A 74 12.20 -31.58 18.09
CA ARG A 74 11.54 -31.88 19.39
C ARG A 74 10.16 -32.51 19.23
N GLY A 75 9.53 -32.35 18.07
CA GLY A 75 8.14 -32.73 17.85
C GLY A 75 7.18 -31.83 18.62
N ASP A 76 7.46 -30.53 18.65
CA ASP A 76 6.59 -29.52 19.25
C ASP A 76 5.24 -29.43 18.49
N THR A 77 4.29 -28.65 19.00
CA THR A 77 2.96 -28.50 18.39
C THR A 77 2.86 -27.36 17.38
N ASP A 78 3.82 -26.44 17.37
CA ASP A 78 3.90 -25.31 16.44
C ASP A 78 5.36 -24.90 16.18
N CYS A 79 5.56 -23.95 15.25
CA CYS A 79 6.88 -23.42 14.89
C CYS A 79 7.46 -22.42 15.91
N GLY A 80 6.68 -21.95 16.89
CA GLY A 80 7.07 -20.87 17.79
C GLY A 80 7.22 -19.49 17.12
N CYS A 81 6.73 -19.28 15.90
CA CYS A 81 6.91 -18.02 15.16
C CYS A 81 6.21 -16.81 15.82
N GLY A 82 5.14 -17.05 16.60
CA GLY A 82 4.49 -16.02 17.41
C GLY A 82 3.64 -14.99 16.63
N TYR A 83 3.00 -15.40 15.54
CA TYR A 83 2.09 -14.52 14.79
C TYR A 83 0.94 -14.02 15.70
N ARG A 84 0.58 -12.75 15.55
CA ARG A 84 -0.53 -12.15 16.32
C ARG A 84 -1.88 -12.32 15.65
N ASP A 85 -1.89 -12.41 14.31
CA ASP A 85 -3.11 -12.51 13.54
C ASP A 85 -3.62 -13.98 13.49
N PRO A 86 -4.92 -14.24 13.72
CA PRO A 86 -5.46 -15.60 13.67
C PRO A 86 -5.33 -16.29 12.31
N LYS A 87 -5.42 -15.55 11.20
CA LYS A 87 -5.34 -16.12 9.86
C LYS A 87 -3.90 -16.45 9.48
N ASP A 88 -2.94 -15.60 9.86
CA ASP A 88 -1.52 -15.92 9.76
C ASP A 88 -1.18 -17.18 10.56
N ASN A 89 -1.71 -17.30 11.79
CA ASN A 89 -1.53 -18.51 12.62
C ASN A 89 -2.13 -19.77 11.98
N GLU A 90 -3.30 -19.67 11.34
CA GLU A 90 -3.91 -20.80 10.62
C GLU A 90 -3.00 -21.31 9.51
N TYR A 91 -2.46 -20.41 8.67
CA TYR A 91 -1.55 -20.81 7.60
C TYR A 91 -0.22 -21.34 8.13
N ALA A 92 0.32 -20.73 9.18
CA ALA A 92 1.52 -21.21 9.85
C ALA A 92 1.34 -22.63 10.41
N GLN A 93 0.18 -22.92 11.02
CA GLN A 93 -0.12 -24.25 11.54
C GLN A 93 -0.24 -25.28 10.41
N LEU A 94 -0.94 -24.95 9.33
CA LEU A 94 -1.13 -25.86 8.20
C LEU A 94 0.20 -26.35 7.61
N ILE A 95 1.16 -25.42 7.43
CA ILE A 95 2.46 -25.78 6.86
C ILE A 95 3.39 -26.43 7.88
N TYR A 96 3.27 -26.08 9.16
CA TYR A 96 3.98 -26.76 10.24
C TYR A 96 3.56 -28.22 10.36
N ASP A 97 2.25 -28.50 10.39
CA ASP A 97 1.70 -29.85 10.48
C ASP A 97 2.17 -30.71 9.30
N HIS A 98 2.14 -30.14 8.08
CA HIS A 98 2.69 -30.80 6.90
C HIS A 98 4.17 -31.13 7.08
N THR A 99 4.98 -30.13 7.44
CA THR A 99 6.43 -30.27 7.65
C THR A 99 6.73 -31.36 8.69
N LEU A 100 6.04 -31.36 9.82
CA LEU A 100 6.21 -32.34 10.90
C LEU A 100 5.81 -33.75 10.47
N ALA A 101 4.73 -33.87 9.69
CA ALA A 101 4.24 -35.16 9.21
C ALA A 101 5.16 -35.78 8.14
N THR A 102 5.78 -34.95 7.29
CA THR A 102 6.57 -35.45 6.16
C THR A 102 8.07 -35.55 6.43
N THR A 103 8.60 -34.87 7.44
CA THR A 103 10.04 -34.90 7.74
C THR A 103 10.46 -36.25 8.33
N ALA A 104 11.48 -36.87 7.73
CA ALA A 104 12.05 -38.13 8.17
C ALA A 104 12.67 -37.97 9.57
N ARG A 105 12.51 -38.99 10.43
CA ARG A 105 12.89 -38.87 11.86
C ARG A 105 14.38 -38.76 12.08
N ASP A 106 15.18 -39.38 11.22
CA ASP A 106 16.63 -39.25 11.18
C ASP A 106 17.06 -37.85 10.73
N PHE A 107 16.38 -37.28 9.74
CA PHE A 107 16.64 -35.89 9.34
C PHE A 107 16.25 -34.89 10.45
N ALA A 108 15.09 -35.07 11.09
CA ALA A 108 14.68 -34.27 12.25
C ALA A 108 15.66 -34.41 13.43
N ALA A 109 16.18 -35.62 13.67
CA ALA A 109 17.22 -35.83 14.68
C ALA A 109 18.52 -35.10 14.32
N TRP A 110 18.91 -35.10 13.05
CA TRP A 110 20.06 -34.31 12.55
C TRP A 110 19.85 -32.81 12.75
N MET A 111 18.64 -32.28 12.44
CA MET A 111 18.30 -30.88 12.71
C MET A 111 18.50 -30.51 14.19
N GLY A 112 18.15 -31.42 15.10
CA GLY A 112 18.34 -31.23 16.55
C GLY A 112 19.79 -31.17 17.01
N THR A 113 20.77 -31.47 16.14
CA THR A 113 22.20 -31.34 16.43
C THR A 113 22.79 -30.00 15.98
N LEU A 114 22.05 -29.23 15.18
CA LEU A 114 22.52 -27.96 14.65
C LEU A 114 22.60 -26.89 15.76
N PRO A 115 23.63 -26.03 15.75
CA PRO A 115 23.70 -24.91 16.69
C PRO A 115 22.67 -23.84 16.29
N THR A 116 22.14 -23.09 17.26
CA THR A 116 21.18 -21.99 17.02
C THR A 116 21.85 -20.67 16.61
N GLU A 117 23.16 -20.59 16.75
CA GLU A 117 24.00 -19.49 16.29
C GLU A 117 25.39 -20.03 15.92
N ARG A 118 26.11 -19.31 15.06
CA ARG A 118 27.50 -19.62 14.72
C ARG A 118 28.30 -18.33 14.68
N ARG A 119 29.43 -18.29 15.37
CA ARG A 119 30.38 -17.17 15.31
C ARG A 119 31.75 -17.70 14.91
N GLU A 120 32.36 -17.06 13.92
CA GLU A 120 33.65 -17.48 13.37
C GLU A 120 34.44 -16.28 12.86
N THR A 121 35.75 -16.29 13.09
CA THR A 121 36.66 -15.35 12.44
C THR A 121 37.09 -15.91 11.09
N ILE A 122 36.68 -15.26 10.00
CA ILE A 122 36.96 -15.67 8.62
C ILE A 122 37.81 -14.57 7.97
N ASP A 123 39.04 -14.93 7.58
CA ASP A 123 40.01 -14.01 6.96
C ASP A 123 40.17 -12.66 7.71
N GLY A 124 40.23 -12.75 9.04
CA GLY A 124 40.39 -11.59 9.94
C GLY A 124 39.10 -10.83 10.26
N VAL A 125 37.95 -11.25 9.73
CA VAL A 125 36.62 -10.65 10.00
C VAL A 125 35.85 -11.52 10.99
N ASP A 126 35.31 -10.94 12.07
CA ASP A 126 34.41 -11.63 12.99
C ASP A 126 32.97 -11.67 12.45
N VAL A 127 32.51 -12.86 12.09
CA VAL A 127 31.21 -13.10 11.45
C VAL A 127 30.28 -13.84 12.40
N HIS A 128 29.13 -13.24 12.72
CA HIS A 128 28.08 -13.84 13.53
C HIS A 128 26.85 -14.17 12.69
N MET A 129 26.52 -15.46 12.61
CA MET A 129 25.42 -16.03 11.83
C MET A 129 24.31 -16.50 12.77
N VAL A 130 23.12 -15.93 12.58
CA VAL A 130 21.91 -16.23 13.37
C VAL A 130 20.72 -16.45 12.44
N HIS A 131 19.68 -17.11 12.91
CA HIS A 131 18.46 -17.29 12.12
C HIS A 131 17.59 -16.01 12.10
N GLY A 132 17.04 -15.62 13.26
CA GLY A 132 16.19 -14.45 13.43
C GLY A 132 16.97 -13.16 13.63
N SER A 133 17.41 -12.92 14.85
CA SER A 133 18.34 -11.85 15.18
C SER A 133 19.26 -12.26 16.33
N THR A 134 20.15 -11.36 16.71
CA THR A 134 21.05 -11.51 17.86
C THR A 134 20.35 -11.41 19.21
N LEU A 135 19.03 -11.12 19.22
CA LEU A 135 18.23 -11.04 20.44
C LEU A 135 17.39 -12.29 20.67
N ALA A 136 16.86 -12.91 19.61
CA ALA A 136 16.10 -14.14 19.70
C ALA A 136 16.06 -14.90 18.38
N LEU A 137 15.89 -16.22 18.48
CA LEU A 137 15.86 -17.14 17.34
C LEU A 137 14.72 -16.82 16.35
N ASN A 138 13.54 -16.49 16.85
CA ASN A 138 12.31 -16.20 16.09
C ASN A 138 12.03 -14.68 15.99
N ASP A 139 13.04 -13.83 16.17
CA ASP A 139 12.87 -12.38 16.02
C ASP A 139 12.85 -11.97 14.54
N PHE A 140 11.83 -11.19 14.17
CA PHE A 140 11.73 -10.65 12.82
C PHE A 140 12.51 -9.33 12.72
N TRP A 141 13.76 -9.41 12.26
CA TRP A 141 14.57 -8.24 11.98
C TRP A 141 14.23 -7.63 10.61
N TRP A 142 13.26 -6.71 10.60
CA TRP A 142 12.83 -5.98 9.40
C TRP A 142 13.74 -4.80 9.06
N GLU A 143 13.83 -4.45 7.78
CA GLU A 143 14.55 -3.26 7.30
C GLU A 143 13.94 -1.98 7.89
N SER A 144 12.61 -1.91 7.95
CA SER A 144 11.85 -0.74 8.41
C SER A 144 11.87 -0.50 9.91
N LEU A 145 12.50 -1.37 10.70
CA LEU A 145 12.64 -1.12 12.14
C LEU A 145 13.34 0.23 12.40
N PRO A 146 12.97 0.94 13.48
CA PRO A 146 13.66 2.16 13.89
C PRO A 146 15.16 1.95 14.11
N GLU A 147 15.95 3.02 13.97
CA GLU A 147 17.41 2.98 14.10
C GLU A 147 17.88 2.37 15.42
N GLU A 148 17.20 2.68 16.53
CA GLU A 148 17.55 2.14 17.84
C GLU A 148 17.39 0.62 17.92
N GLN A 149 16.45 0.05 17.17
CA GLN A 149 16.21 -1.39 17.12
C GLN A 149 17.30 -2.13 16.34
N HIS A 150 17.82 -1.49 15.28
CA HIS A 150 18.99 -1.97 14.54
C HIS A 150 20.24 -1.94 15.41
N ARG A 151 20.48 -0.82 16.11
CA ARG A 151 21.61 -0.68 17.03
C ARG A 151 21.61 -1.70 18.15
N LEU A 152 20.47 -1.93 18.79
CA LEU A 152 20.34 -2.91 19.88
C LEU A 152 20.82 -4.30 19.45
N ARG A 153 20.45 -4.73 18.24
CA ARG A 153 20.83 -6.04 17.68
C ARG A 153 22.32 -6.08 17.31
N ALA A 154 22.84 -5.03 16.69
CA ALA A 154 24.27 -4.94 16.36
C ALA A 154 25.16 -4.96 17.64
N GLU A 155 24.80 -4.15 18.65
CA GLU A 155 25.51 -4.06 19.93
C GLU A 155 25.48 -5.38 20.72
N ALA A 156 24.36 -6.13 20.67
CA ALA A 156 24.26 -7.44 21.30
C ALA A 156 25.25 -8.47 20.72
N SER A 157 25.62 -8.34 19.44
CA SER A 157 26.63 -9.19 18.80
C SER A 157 28.05 -8.71 19.05
N GLY A 158 28.29 -7.42 18.79
CA GLY A 158 29.62 -6.81 18.76
C GLY A 158 30.56 -7.42 17.70
N ALA A 159 30.01 -7.94 16.61
CA ALA A 159 30.78 -8.55 15.51
C ALA A 159 30.95 -7.56 14.34
N ASP A 160 31.96 -7.80 13.50
CA ASP A 160 32.18 -6.99 12.28
C ASP A 160 31.03 -7.19 11.27
N VAL A 161 30.53 -8.42 11.17
CA VAL A 161 29.42 -8.80 10.30
C VAL A 161 28.38 -9.61 11.07
N VAL A 162 27.10 -9.28 10.89
CA VAL A 162 25.97 -10.07 11.37
C VAL A 162 25.11 -10.52 10.19
N LEU A 163 24.85 -11.82 10.10
CA LEU A 163 24.06 -12.45 9.04
C LEU A 163 22.78 -13.04 9.63
N CYS A 164 21.63 -12.73 9.03
CA CYS A 164 20.31 -13.25 9.43
C CYS A 164 19.41 -13.60 8.21
N THR A 165 18.25 -14.23 8.44
CA THR A 165 17.33 -14.65 7.36
C THR A 165 15.84 -14.56 7.68
N HIS A 166 15.40 -14.89 8.91
CA HIS A 166 14.02 -15.27 9.29
C HIS A 166 12.87 -14.41 8.73
N SER A 167 13.06 -13.08 8.62
CA SER A 167 12.03 -12.18 8.08
C SER A 167 11.80 -12.34 6.57
N GLY A 168 12.66 -13.06 5.87
CA GLY A 168 12.48 -13.48 4.48
C GLY A 168 12.85 -12.43 3.43
N LEU A 169 12.89 -11.15 3.81
CA LEU A 169 13.15 -10.06 2.88
C LEU A 169 14.64 -9.64 2.93
N PRO A 170 15.34 -9.67 1.79
CA PRO A 170 16.76 -9.35 1.74
C PRO A 170 17.00 -7.85 1.96
N TRP A 171 17.95 -7.51 2.83
CA TRP A 171 18.42 -6.13 3.03
C TRP A 171 19.81 -6.13 3.65
N GLN A 172 20.55 -5.04 3.48
CA GLN A 172 21.84 -4.87 4.16
C GLN A 172 22.07 -3.44 4.61
N ARG A 173 22.80 -3.28 5.72
CA ARG A 173 23.04 -1.97 6.32
C ARG A 173 24.31 -1.96 7.17
N ARG A 174 25.04 -0.84 7.12
CA ARG A 174 26.08 -0.54 8.12
C ARG A 174 25.43 0.12 9.34
N ILE A 175 25.61 -0.48 10.52
CA ILE A 175 25.09 -0.01 11.81
C ILE A 175 26.27 0.19 12.75
N GLY A 176 26.71 1.44 12.92
CA GLY A 176 28.01 1.71 13.53
C GLY A 176 29.13 1.07 12.70
N ASP A 177 29.94 0.22 13.33
CA ASP A 177 31.02 -0.51 12.66
C ASP A 177 30.57 -1.86 12.05
N THR A 178 29.42 -2.38 12.49
CA THR A 178 28.88 -3.67 12.05
C THR A 178 28.19 -3.58 10.69
N LEU A 179 28.49 -4.52 9.78
CA LEU A 179 27.68 -4.79 8.59
C LEU A 179 26.62 -5.84 8.92
N ALA A 180 25.34 -5.44 8.98
CA ALA A 180 24.22 -6.35 9.12
C ALA A 180 23.64 -6.69 7.75
N VAL A 181 23.41 -7.97 7.49
CA VAL A 181 22.88 -8.50 6.23
C VAL A 181 21.79 -9.51 6.53
N ASN A 182 20.57 -9.20 6.13
CA ASN A 182 19.54 -10.21 5.97
C ASN A 182 19.66 -10.81 4.57
N VAL A 183 19.99 -12.09 4.50
CA VAL A 183 20.31 -12.77 3.24
C VAL A 183 19.07 -13.09 2.40
N GLY A 184 17.87 -12.80 2.91
CA GLY A 184 16.62 -13.27 2.33
C GLY A 184 16.43 -14.77 2.56
N VAL A 185 15.53 -15.39 1.80
CA VAL A 185 15.23 -16.82 1.88
C VAL A 185 15.17 -17.47 0.49
N LEU A 186 15.45 -18.77 0.42
CA LEU A 186 15.40 -19.56 -0.83
C LEU A 186 14.02 -20.16 -1.11
N GLY A 187 13.20 -20.35 -0.08
CA GLY A 187 11.94 -21.08 -0.19
C GLY A 187 10.74 -20.24 -0.61
N LYS A 188 10.85 -18.90 -0.54
CA LYS A 188 9.74 -17.97 -0.78
C LYS A 188 10.23 -16.70 -1.48
N PRO A 189 9.57 -16.21 -2.55
CA PRO A 189 9.92 -14.95 -3.21
C PRO A 189 9.85 -13.74 -2.28
N ALA A 190 10.46 -12.61 -2.66
CA ALA A 190 10.61 -11.42 -1.81
C ALA A 190 9.39 -10.46 -1.79
N ASN A 191 8.21 -10.92 -2.17
CA ASN A 191 6.98 -10.11 -2.21
C ASN A 191 7.07 -8.88 -3.13
N ASP A 192 7.74 -9.01 -4.27
CA ASP A 192 7.99 -7.93 -5.24
C ASP A 192 7.47 -8.26 -6.65
N GLY A 193 6.71 -9.35 -6.78
CA GLY A 193 6.13 -9.79 -8.05
C GLY A 193 7.13 -10.52 -8.96
N ARG A 194 8.33 -10.79 -8.45
CA ARG A 194 9.35 -11.57 -9.14
C ARG A 194 9.39 -13.01 -8.65
N HIS A 195 9.86 -13.91 -9.49
CA HIS A 195 9.99 -15.33 -9.13
C HIS A 195 11.28 -15.62 -8.39
N GLU A 196 12.31 -14.80 -8.54
CA GLU A 196 13.60 -15.02 -7.91
C GLU A 196 13.51 -15.02 -6.38
N VAL A 197 14.38 -15.81 -5.79
CA VAL A 197 14.62 -15.88 -4.34
C VAL A 197 16.01 -15.30 -4.04
N TRP A 198 16.41 -15.21 -2.78
CA TRP A 198 17.60 -14.43 -2.44
C TRP A 198 18.57 -15.17 -1.53
N TYR A 199 19.85 -14.87 -1.72
CA TYR A 199 20.94 -15.24 -0.81
C TYR A 199 22.00 -14.13 -0.83
N ALA A 200 23.05 -14.23 -0.01
CA ALA A 200 24.14 -13.27 0.01
C ALA A 200 25.50 -13.91 -0.33
N ILE A 201 26.35 -13.16 -1.03
CA ILE A 201 27.79 -13.43 -1.13
C ILE A 201 28.52 -12.40 -0.30
N LEU A 202 29.54 -12.86 0.42
CA LEU A 202 30.45 -11.99 1.15
C LEU A 202 31.88 -12.19 0.66
N ASP A 203 32.56 -11.08 0.41
CA ASP A 203 34.00 -11.01 0.21
C ASP A 203 34.63 -10.45 1.49
N LEU A 204 35.50 -11.26 2.10
CA LEU A 204 36.13 -11.02 3.39
C LEU A 204 37.64 -10.96 3.22
N SER A 205 38.30 -9.93 3.76
CA SER A 205 39.77 -9.82 3.74
C SER A 205 40.28 -8.81 4.77
N ASP A 206 41.27 -9.18 5.59
CA ASP A 206 42.01 -8.27 6.48
C ASP A 206 41.11 -7.36 7.35
N GLY A 207 40.03 -7.91 7.91
CA GLY A 207 39.08 -7.15 8.74
C GLY A 207 38.12 -6.25 7.95
N HIS A 208 38.12 -6.35 6.62
CA HIS A 208 37.16 -5.72 5.73
C HIS A 208 36.15 -6.73 5.19
N ALA A 209 34.88 -6.31 5.14
CA ALA A 209 33.79 -7.12 4.60
C ALA A 209 32.91 -6.29 3.67
N THR A 210 32.57 -6.90 2.53
CA THR A 210 31.52 -6.45 1.63
C THR A 210 30.51 -7.57 1.42
N ALA A 211 29.26 -7.20 1.16
CA ALA A 211 28.20 -8.14 0.90
C ALA A 211 27.37 -7.72 -0.33
N GLU A 212 27.00 -8.72 -1.12
CA GLU A 212 26.14 -8.59 -2.28
C GLU A 212 24.92 -9.50 -2.09
N LEU A 213 23.71 -8.93 -2.22
CA LEU A 213 22.45 -9.68 -2.21
C LEU A 213 22.17 -10.16 -3.64
N ILE A 214 22.11 -11.47 -3.82
CA ILE A 214 22.01 -12.10 -5.13
C ILE A 214 20.58 -12.57 -5.38
N PRO A 215 19.89 -12.05 -6.41
CA PRO A 215 18.65 -12.65 -6.89
C PRO A 215 18.98 -13.96 -7.61
N LEU A 216 18.36 -15.05 -7.16
CA LEU A 216 18.58 -16.40 -7.65
C LEU A 216 17.37 -16.88 -8.46
N ALA A 217 17.59 -17.16 -9.74
CA ALA A 217 16.64 -17.89 -10.56
C ALA A 217 16.69 -19.39 -10.24
N TYR A 218 15.53 -20.05 -10.22
CA TYR A 218 15.38 -21.48 -9.96
C TYR A 218 14.12 -22.01 -10.67
N ASP A 219 13.91 -23.33 -10.65
CA ASP A 219 12.70 -23.96 -11.19
C ASP A 219 11.50 -23.79 -10.23
N TRP A 220 10.96 -22.57 -10.19
CA TRP A 220 9.79 -22.22 -9.39
C TRP A 220 8.54 -22.99 -9.82
N GLN A 221 8.44 -23.39 -11.10
CA GLN A 221 7.34 -24.24 -11.55
C GLN A 221 7.41 -25.62 -10.91
N ALA A 222 8.60 -26.19 -10.71
CA ALA A 222 8.75 -27.47 -10.02
C ALA A 222 8.37 -27.37 -8.54
N GLN A 223 8.76 -26.30 -7.86
CA GLN A 223 8.32 -26.03 -6.48
C GLN A 223 6.79 -25.94 -6.41
N ALA A 224 6.15 -25.12 -7.25
CA ALA A 224 4.70 -24.97 -7.26
C ALA A 224 3.98 -26.30 -7.57
N ARG A 225 4.51 -27.12 -8.49
CA ARG A 225 3.99 -28.46 -8.76
C ARG A 225 4.12 -29.39 -7.56
N SER A 226 5.23 -29.37 -6.83
CA SER A 226 5.41 -30.25 -5.68
C SER A 226 4.52 -29.86 -4.51
N MET A 227 4.32 -28.56 -4.28
CA MET A 227 3.37 -28.04 -3.30
C MET A 227 1.94 -28.54 -3.57
N ARG A 228 1.48 -28.46 -4.82
CA ARG A 228 0.16 -28.99 -5.22
C ARG A 228 0.09 -30.51 -5.10
N ALA A 229 1.14 -31.23 -5.50
CA ALA A 229 1.18 -32.69 -5.39
C ALA A 229 1.13 -33.17 -3.92
N ALA A 230 1.69 -32.38 -3.00
CA ALA A 230 1.63 -32.60 -1.57
C ALA A 230 0.27 -32.24 -0.93
N GLY A 231 -0.65 -31.65 -1.70
CA GLY A 231 -1.97 -31.24 -1.21
C GLY A 231 -1.96 -29.95 -0.38
N LEU A 232 -0.90 -29.14 -0.47
CA LEU A 232 -0.89 -27.83 0.16
C LEU A 232 -1.96 -26.91 -0.47
N PRO A 233 -2.58 -26.00 0.30
CA PRO A 233 -3.56 -25.08 -0.25
C PRO A 233 -2.99 -24.25 -1.41
N GLU A 234 -3.79 -24.04 -2.46
CA GLU A 234 -3.38 -23.38 -3.70
C GLU A 234 -2.69 -22.02 -3.49
N ILE A 235 -3.12 -21.30 -2.45
CA ILE A 235 -2.56 -20.00 -2.07
C ILE A 235 -1.04 -20.05 -1.84
N PHE A 236 -0.49 -21.16 -1.33
CA PHE A 236 0.96 -21.30 -1.14
C PHE A 236 1.71 -21.40 -2.47
N ALA A 237 1.19 -22.19 -3.42
CA ALA A 237 1.74 -22.30 -4.77
C ALA A 237 1.63 -20.95 -5.51
N GLU A 238 0.52 -20.25 -5.35
CA GLU A 238 0.29 -18.95 -5.97
C GLU A 238 1.32 -17.89 -5.53
N THR A 239 1.79 -17.92 -4.28
CA THR A 239 2.88 -17.03 -3.85
C THR A 239 4.13 -17.24 -4.72
N VAL A 240 4.49 -18.50 -4.99
CA VAL A 240 5.65 -18.86 -5.81
C VAL A 240 5.45 -18.43 -7.27
N GLU A 241 4.25 -18.65 -7.82
CA GLU A 241 3.96 -18.38 -9.24
C GLU A 241 3.77 -16.90 -9.57
N THR A 242 3.40 -16.09 -8.58
CA THR A 242 3.12 -14.67 -8.78
C THR A 242 4.22 -13.76 -8.23
N GLY A 243 5.08 -14.27 -7.34
CA GLY A 243 6.06 -13.47 -6.62
C GLY A 243 5.45 -12.56 -5.54
N TRP A 244 4.14 -12.62 -5.33
CA TRP A 244 3.42 -11.85 -4.32
C TRP A 244 3.01 -12.75 -3.17
N TRP A 245 3.24 -12.30 -1.94
CA TRP A 245 2.80 -13.07 -0.78
C TRP A 245 1.29 -13.10 -0.72
N THR A 246 0.74 -14.29 -0.53
CA THR A 246 -0.69 -14.52 -0.38
C THR A 246 -1.02 -15.13 0.99
N THR A 247 -0.01 -15.51 1.77
CA THR A 247 -0.12 -15.95 3.16
C THR A 247 0.81 -15.14 4.06
N CYS A 248 0.44 -15.07 5.33
CA CYS A 248 1.20 -14.37 6.38
C CYS A 248 1.42 -12.89 6.06
N LEU A 249 0.34 -12.16 5.72
CA LEU A 249 0.41 -10.74 5.36
C LEU A 249 0.47 -9.80 6.57
N GLU A 250 -0.07 -10.21 7.71
CA GLU A 250 -0.18 -9.36 8.91
C GLU A 250 1.13 -9.27 9.69
N ILE A 251 2.07 -10.19 9.45
CA ILE A 251 3.42 -10.11 10.02
C ILE A 251 4.26 -8.98 9.42
N LEU A 252 3.98 -8.55 8.19
CA LEU A 252 4.72 -7.50 7.51
C LEU A 252 4.46 -6.15 8.22
N PRO A 253 5.52 -5.41 8.61
CA PRO A 253 5.36 -4.05 9.08
C PRO A 253 4.73 -3.17 7.99
N PRO A 254 4.14 -2.01 8.34
CA PRO A 254 3.46 -1.15 7.38
C PRO A 254 4.26 -0.83 6.10
N ARG A 255 5.57 -0.60 6.24
CA ARG A 255 6.45 -0.22 5.12
C ARG A 255 6.79 -1.39 4.20
N GLU A 256 7.04 -2.59 4.71
CA GLU A 256 7.24 -3.78 3.90
C GLU A 256 5.93 -4.23 3.26
N ARG A 257 4.83 -4.12 4.01
CA ARG A 257 3.49 -4.47 3.53
C ARG A 257 3.07 -3.58 2.37
N SER A 258 3.33 -2.27 2.44
CA SER A 258 2.95 -1.31 1.39
C SER A 258 3.71 -1.47 0.06
N ARG A 259 4.87 -2.13 0.08
CA ARG A 259 5.63 -2.47 -1.14
C ARG A 259 5.00 -3.66 -1.88
N GLY A 260 4.26 -4.50 -1.17
CA GLY A 260 3.58 -5.67 -1.70
C GLY A 260 2.38 -5.32 -2.56
N ARG A 261 1.84 -6.32 -3.27
CA ARG A 261 0.58 -6.18 -4.01
C ARG A 261 -0.64 -6.43 -3.14
N TYR A 262 -0.60 -7.52 -2.37
CA TYR A 262 -1.69 -7.91 -1.50
C TYR A 262 -1.46 -7.39 -0.10
N HIS A 263 -2.52 -6.84 0.47
CA HIS A 263 -2.45 -6.08 1.69
C HIS A 263 -3.44 -6.56 2.72
N LEU A 264 -4.56 -7.18 2.37
CA LEU A 264 -5.60 -7.58 3.31
C LEU A 264 -6.08 -9.00 3.01
N TYR A 265 -6.54 -9.71 4.03
CA TYR A 265 -7.40 -10.88 3.83
C TYR A 265 -8.81 -10.42 3.46
N ARG A 266 -9.43 -11.03 2.45
CA ARG A 266 -10.79 -10.69 2.02
C ARG A 266 -11.82 -10.82 3.16
N SER A 267 -11.57 -11.72 4.11
CA SER A 267 -12.41 -11.89 5.31
C SER A 267 -12.41 -10.70 6.26
N THR A 268 -11.46 -9.77 6.15
CA THR A 268 -11.45 -8.53 6.94
C THR A 268 -12.22 -7.40 6.28
N LEU A 269 -12.60 -7.54 5.00
CA LEU A 269 -13.45 -6.56 4.34
C LEU A 269 -14.87 -6.61 4.94
N PRO A 270 -15.54 -5.46 5.10
CA PRO A 270 -16.90 -5.45 5.62
C PRO A 270 -17.84 -6.17 4.65
N SER A 271 -18.61 -7.14 5.15
CA SER A 271 -19.57 -7.92 4.34
C SER A 271 -20.70 -7.09 3.73
N GLY A 272 -20.94 -5.90 4.28
CA GLY A 272 -21.96 -4.95 3.84
C GLY A 272 -21.41 -3.65 3.27
N PHE A 273 -20.08 -3.50 3.09
CA PHE A 273 -19.58 -2.29 2.45
C PHE A 273 -19.77 -2.43 0.95
N ARG A 274 -20.77 -1.72 0.44
CA ARG A 274 -20.84 -1.37 -0.97
C ARG A 274 -20.03 -0.09 -1.14
N PRO A 275 -19.05 -0.04 -2.06
CA PRO A 275 -18.38 1.22 -2.45
C PRO A 275 -19.32 2.31 -3.02
N ALA A 276 -20.63 2.18 -2.82
CA ALA A 276 -21.70 2.97 -3.38
C ALA A 276 -22.78 3.34 -2.35
N ASP A 277 -22.57 3.16 -1.05
CA ASP A 277 -23.53 3.65 -0.03
C ASP A 277 -23.32 5.16 0.28
N ASP A 278 -22.32 5.80 -0.35
CA ASP A 278 -22.06 7.24 -0.33
C ASP A 278 -22.50 7.93 -1.63
N GLY A 279 -23.81 8.03 -1.80
CA GLY A 279 -24.43 9.11 -2.57
C GLY A 279 -24.38 8.98 -4.08
N TRP A 280 -23.36 8.39 -4.71
CA TRP A 280 -23.23 8.50 -6.16
C TRP A 280 -22.43 7.45 -6.90
N GLY A 281 -23.18 6.56 -7.56
CA GLY A 281 -22.68 5.65 -8.59
C GLY A 281 -22.43 4.24 -8.07
N GLU A 282 -22.97 3.25 -8.76
CA GLU A 282 -22.54 1.86 -8.65
C GLU A 282 -21.16 1.72 -9.33
N THR A 283 -20.09 2.24 -8.71
CA THR A 283 -18.76 1.77 -9.06
C THR A 283 -18.65 0.35 -8.52
N THR A 284 -18.96 -0.61 -9.38
CA THR A 284 -18.63 -2.01 -9.11
C THR A 284 -17.12 -2.02 -8.91
N PRO A 285 -16.61 -2.36 -7.71
CA PRO A 285 -15.17 -2.41 -7.50
C PRO A 285 -14.60 -3.30 -8.60
N GLY A 286 -13.60 -2.79 -9.33
CA GLY A 286 -12.95 -3.53 -10.40
C GLY A 286 -12.67 -4.93 -9.89
N ALA A 287 -13.09 -5.96 -10.63
CA ALA A 287 -13.17 -7.33 -10.13
C ALA A 287 -11.89 -7.67 -9.36
N LEU A 288 -11.99 -7.73 -8.03
CA LEU A 288 -10.91 -8.21 -7.17
C LEU A 288 -10.53 -9.56 -7.74
N GLU A 289 -9.29 -9.71 -8.20
CA GLU A 289 -8.88 -10.82 -9.07
C GLU A 289 -9.33 -12.19 -8.54
N GLY A 290 -10.41 -12.73 -9.11
CA GLY A 290 -11.00 -14.01 -8.73
C GLY A 290 -11.47 -14.12 -7.27
N ASP A 291 -11.61 -15.36 -6.81
CA ASP A 291 -12.05 -15.72 -5.45
C ASP A 291 -10.86 -15.79 -4.44
N ARG A 292 -9.75 -15.10 -4.72
CA ARG A 292 -8.58 -15.12 -3.83
C ARG A 292 -8.95 -14.63 -2.42
N PRO A 293 -8.42 -15.27 -1.36
CA PRO A 293 -8.66 -14.85 0.02
C PRO A 293 -7.83 -13.63 0.42
N VAL A 294 -6.98 -13.09 -0.46
CA VAL A 294 -6.21 -11.86 -0.26
C VAL A 294 -6.52 -10.84 -1.35
N VAL A 295 -6.39 -9.55 -1.00
CA VAL A 295 -6.72 -8.42 -1.88
C VAL A 295 -5.74 -7.25 -1.66
N PRO A 296 -5.49 -6.40 -2.67
CA PRO A 296 -4.82 -5.11 -2.46
C PRO A 296 -5.66 -4.21 -1.52
N LEU A 297 -5.05 -3.20 -0.90
CA LEU A 297 -5.79 -2.17 -0.17
C LEU A 297 -6.47 -1.21 -1.17
N PHE A 298 -5.73 -0.79 -2.20
CA PHE A 298 -6.25 0.05 -3.28
C PHE A 298 -7.36 -0.67 -4.06
N GLY A 299 -8.46 0.05 -4.33
CA GLY A 299 -9.67 -0.49 -4.94
C GLY A 299 -10.62 -1.16 -3.94
N THR A 300 -10.27 -1.18 -2.65
CA THR A 300 -11.18 -1.65 -1.59
C THR A 300 -11.95 -0.49 -0.99
N PRO A 301 -13.01 -0.79 -0.22
CA PRO A 301 -13.65 0.14 0.69
C PRO A 301 -12.74 1.06 1.52
N TYR A 302 -11.56 0.57 1.88
CA TYR A 302 -10.62 1.29 2.73
C TYR A 302 -9.62 2.16 1.94
N PHE A 303 -9.57 2.03 0.62
CA PHE A 303 -8.83 2.93 -0.26
C PHE A 303 -9.42 2.86 -1.68
N PRO A 304 -10.50 3.61 -1.94
CA PRO A 304 -11.21 3.59 -3.21
C PRO A 304 -10.32 4.01 -4.39
N SER A 305 -10.60 3.47 -5.59
CA SER A 305 -9.84 3.73 -6.82
C SER A 305 -10.23 5.04 -7.52
N ARG A 306 -10.61 6.08 -6.77
CA ARG A 306 -10.90 7.42 -7.29
C ARG A 306 -9.74 8.38 -7.04
N LEU A 307 -9.41 9.19 -8.05
CA LEU A 307 -8.34 10.19 -7.98
C LEU A 307 -8.93 11.59 -7.96
N TRP A 308 -8.50 12.39 -7.00
CA TRP A 308 -8.87 13.80 -6.92
C TRP A 308 -7.79 14.69 -7.55
N LEU A 309 -8.20 15.64 -8.37
CA LEU A 309 -7.32 16.58 -9.07
C LEU A 309 -7.76 18.01 -8.79
N TYR A 310 -6.96 18.74 -8.03
CA TYR A 310 -7.13 20.18 -7.84
C TYR A 310 -6.59 20.93 -9.06
N THR A 311 -7.51 21.48 -9.85
CA THR A 311 -7.17 22.29 -11.03
C THR A 311 -6.49 23.60 -10.65
N ASN A 312 -6.93 24.22 -9.54
CA ASN A 312 -6.40 25.48 -9.03
C ASN A 312 -6.90 25.78 -7.60
N PHE A 313 -6.38 26.84 -6.96
CA PHE A 313 -6.81 27.30 -5.63
C PHE A 313 -7.51 28.67 -5.60
N HIS A 314 -7.75 29.29 -6.77
CA HIS A 314 -8.52 30.53 -6.83
C HIS A 314 -10.00 30.25 -6.90
N CYS A 315 -10.81 31.04 -6.20
CA CYS A 315 -12.26 30.97 -6.29
C CYS A 315 -12.83 32.38 -6.46
N ASN A 316 -13.98 32.49 -7.14
CA ASN A 316 -14.74 33.74 -7.17
C ASN A 316 -15.61 33.94 -5.93
N LEU A 317 -15.61 32.98 -5.00
CA LEU A 317 -16.25 33.03 -3.68
C LEU A 317 -15.19 32.97 -2.58
N ALA A 318 -15.54 33.43 -1.38
CA ALA A 318 -14.68 33.40 -0.20
C ALA A 318 -15.43 32.72 0.95
N CYS A 319 -15.82 31.45 0.77
CA CYS A 319 -16.59 30.72 1.76
C CYS A 319 -15.83 30.61 3.09
N ASP A 320 -16.50 30.88 4.19
CA ASP A 320 -15.93 30.79 5.55
C ASP A 320 -15.58 29.35 5.97
N TYR A 321 -16.15 28.34 5.32
CA TYR A 321 -15.83 26.93 5.55
C TYR A 321 -14.91 26.28 4.51
N CYS A 322 -14.29 27.04 3.60
CA CYS A 322 -13.52 26.42 2.50
C CYS A 322 -12.40 25.51 3.02
N ALA A 323 -12.52 24.20 2.75
CA ALA A 323 -11.63 23.15 3.26
C ALA A 323 -10.16 23.22 2.80
N VAL A 324 -9.86 24.05 1.80
CA VAL A 324 -8.51 24.26 1.25
C VAL A 324 -8.12 25.74 1.19
N ALA A 325 -8.85 26.59 1.93
CA ALA A 325 -8.62 28.03 1.99
C ALA A 325 -8.60 28.74 0.61
N ALA A 326 -9.36 28.22 -0.36
CA ALA A 326 -9.51 28.85 -1.67
C ALA A 326 -10.34 30.14 -1.57
N SER A 327 -9.92 31.17 -2.30
CA SER A 327 -10.60 32.48 -2.31
C SER A 327 -10.13 33.34 -3.51
N PRO A 328 -10.72 34.52 -3.74
CA PRO A 328 -10.22 35.44 -4.77
C PRO A 328 -8.83 36.01 -4.43
N LYS A 329 -8.41 35.89 -3.17
CA LYS A 329 -7.12 36.37 -2.65
C LYS A 329 -6.11 35.24 -2.44
N ALA A 330 -6.46 34.00 -2.75
CA ALA A 330 -5.56 32.86 -2.61
C ALA A 330 -4.32 33.05 -3.50
N VAL A 331 -3.18 32.54 -3.04
CA VAL A 331 -1.95 32.54 -3.84
C VAL A 331 -2.16 31.71 -5.09
N ALA A 332 -1.69 32.25 -6.22
CA ALA A 332 -1.87 31.63 -7.51
C ALA A 332 -1.15 30.30 -7.63
N ARG A 333 -1.95 29.23 -7.59
CA ARG A 333 -1.54 27.84 -7.79
C ARG A 333 -2.53 27.20 -8.75
N THR A 334 -2.06 26.89 -9.96
CA THR A 334 -2.86 26.32 -11.04
C THR A 334 -2.09 25.14 -11.60
N LEU A 335 -2.76 24.00 -11.75
CA LEU A 335 -2.16 22.81 -12.31
C LEU A 335 -2.01 22.98 -13.84
N PRO A 336 -0.79 22.92 -14.39
CA PRO A 336 -0.60 23.13 -15.84
C PRO A 336 -1.32 22.06 -16.67
N THR A 337 -1.85 22.47 -17.84
CA THR A 337 -2.60 21.60 -18.76
C THR A 337 -1.84 20.31 -19.13
N GLU A 338 -0.56 20.41 -19.46
CA GLU A 338 0.26 19.22 -19.81
C GLU A 338 0.49 18.30 -18.60
N ALA A 339 0.67 18.88 -17.41
CA ALA A 339 0.80 18.10 -16.19
C ALA A 339 -0.50 17.37 -15.85
N PHE A 340 -1.65 18.02 -16.03
CA PHE A 340 -2.96 17.40 -15.85
C PHE A 340 -3.17 16.21 -16.78
N ARG A 341 -2.86 16.36 -18.08
CA ARG A 341 -3.00 15.26 -19.06
C ARG A 341 -2.11 14.07 -18.70
N ALA A 342 -0.84 14.33 -18.37
CA ALA A 342 0.08 13.29 -17.92
C ALA A 342 -0.42 12.55 -16.67
N LEU A 343 -1.03 13.27 -15.73
CA LEU A 343 -1.64 12.70 -14.52
C LEU A 343 -2.85 11.82 -14.84
N VAL A 344 -3.71 12.22 -15.77
CA VAL A 344 -4.84 11.38 -16.24
C VAL A 344 -4.32 10.08 -16.85
N ASP A 345 -3.33 10.17 -17.74
CA ASP A 345 -2.76 8.98 -18.40
C ASP A 345 -2.07 8.06 -17.38
N GLU A 346 -1.42 8.64 -16.36
CA GLU A 346 -0.84 7.89 -15.24
C GLU A 346 -1.93 7.25 -14.37
N ALA A 347 -3.03 7.94 -14.09
CA ALA A 347 -4.14 7.42 -13.30
C ALA A 347 -4.72 6.15 -13.93
N VAL A 348 -4.91 6.14 -15.26
CA VAL A 348 -5.34 4.96 -16.02
C VAL A 348 -4.36 3.80 -15.83
N ARG A 349 -3.05 4.04 -15.98
CA ARG A 349 -2.02 2.99 -15.81
C ARG A 349 -1.92 2.48 -14.37
N ALA A 350 -2.16 3.35 -13.39
CA ALA A 350 -2.12 3.03 -11.96
C ALA A 350 -3.41 2.37 -11.45
N GLY A 351 -4.40 2.14 -12.33
CA GLY A 351 -5.64 1.42 -12.01
C GLY A 351 -6.74 2.25 -11.35
N PHE A 352 -6.67 3.58 -11.43
CA PHE A 352 -7.80 4.43 -11.03
C PHE A 352 -8.96 4.25 -11.99
N THR A 353 -10.18 4.30 -11.46
CA THR A 353 -11.42 4.00 -12.18
C THR A 353 -12.31 5.23 -12.35
N GLU A 354 -12.01 6.32 -11.66
CA GLU A 354 -12.80 7.56 -11.67
C GLU A 354 -11.92 8.77 -11.31
N LEU A 355 -12.25 9.92 -11.89
CA LEU A 355 -11.59 11.20 -11.65
C LEU A 355 -12.55 12.22 -11.05
N TYR A 356 -12.10 12.93 -10.02
CA TYR A 356 -12.79 14.07 -9.44
C TYR A 356 -11.97 15.33 -9.62
N LEU A 357 -12.46 16.24 -10.45
CA LEU A 357 -11.85 17.53 -10.71
C LEU A 357 -12.48 18.57 -9.79
N THR A 358 -11.65 19.21 -8.98
CA THR A 358 -12.06 20.24 -8.03
C THR A 358 -11.01 21.36 -7.99
N GLY A 359 -11.09 22.22 -6.99
CA GLY A 359 -10.23 23.37 -6.83
C GLY A 359 -10.91 24.44 -5.98
N GLY A 360 -10.45 25.68 -6.15
CA GLY A 360 -11.27 26.83 -5.77
C GLY A 360 -12.53 26.91 -6.63
N GLU A 361 -12.40 27.37 -7.87
CA GLU A 361 -13.43 27.24 -8.89
C GLU A 361 -12.78 26.71 -10.19
N PRO A 362 -13.05 25.46 -10.60
CA PRO A 362 -12.42 24.88 -11.78
C PRO A 362 -12.64 25.69 -13.06
N PHE A 363 -13.79 26.36 -13.21
CA PHE A 363 -14.05 27.15 -14.41
C PHE A 363 -13.26 28.47 -14.49
N LEU A 364 -12.50 28.83 -13.46
CA LEU A 364 -11.47 29.87 -13.55
C LEU A 364 -10.21 29.38 -14.28
N HIS A 365 -9.99 28.07 -14.39
CA HIS A 365 -8.91 27.52 -15.20
C HIS A 365 -9.13 27.86 -16.69
N PRO A 366 -8.15 28.47 -17.38
CA PRO A 366 -8.33 28.95 -18.75
C PRO A 366 -8.73 27.83 -19.73
N ASP A 367 -8.18 26.63 -19.51
CA ASP A 367 -8.33 25.47 -20.39
C ASP A 367 -9.31 24.41 -19.84
N ILE A 368 -10.16 24.75 -18.88
CA ILE A 368 -11.03 23.78 -18.17
C ILE A 368 -11.78 22.83 -19.10
N VAL A 369 -12.35 23.32 -20.21
CA VAL A 369 -13.09 22.49 -21.17
C VAL A 369 -12.18 21.43 -21.81
N SER A 370 -10.96 21.79 -22.17
CA SER A 370 -9.99 20.83 -22.73
C SER A 370 -9.53 19.80 -21.70
N LEU A 371 -9.43 20.19 -20.42
CA LEU A 371 -9.11 19.25 -19.35
C LEU A 371 -10.24 18.23 -19.16
N LEU A 372 -11.50 18.69 -19.17
CA LEU A 372 -12.67 17.83 -19.05
C LEU A 372 -12.83 16.88 -20.24
N ASP A 373 -12.57 17.35 -21.47
CA ASP A 373 -12.60 16.50 -22.66
C ASP A 373 -11.56 15.36 -22.57
N HIS A 374 -10.31 15.68 -22.18
CA HIS A 374 -9.26 14.67 -21.99
C HIS A 374 -9.61 13.69 -20.88
N ALA A 375 -9.99 14.18 -19.70
CA ALA A 375 -10.31 13.34 -18.55
C ALA A 375 -11.49 12.41 -18.83
N SER A 376 -12.59 12.95 -19.39
CA SER A 376 -13.83 12.18 -19.64
C SER A 376 -13.74 11.23 -20.84
N ALA A 377 -12.74 11.39 -21.71
CA ALA A 377 -12.41 10.42 -22.76
C ALA A 377 -11.78 9.15 -22.17
N GLU A 378 -10.98 9.30 -21.11
CA GLU A 378 -10.24 8.19 -20.49
C GLU A 378 -11.04 7.52 -19.36
N LEU A 379 -11.58 8.31 -18.42
CA LEU A 379 -12.25 7.82 -17.21
C LEU A 379 -13.57 8.57 -16.92
N PRO A 380 -14.55 7.92 -16.26
CA PRO A 380 -15.65 8.63 -15.62
C PRO A 380 -15.12 9.82 -14.81
N THR A 381 -15.67 11.00 -15.07
CA THR A 381 -15.13 12.26 -14.56
C THR A 381 -16.23 13.07 -13.89
N VAL A 382 -16.02 13.47 -12.65
CA VAL A 382 -16.87 14.41 -11.91
C VAL A 382 -16.16 15.76 -11.83
N VAL A 383 -16.81 16.85 -12.21
CA VAL A 383 -16.30 18.22 -12.01
C VAL A 383 -17.13 18.96 -10.97
N MET A 384 -16.46 19.50 -9.95
CA MET A 384 -17.09 20.24 -8.86
C MET A 384 -16.98 21.74 -9.06
N THR A 385 -18.11 22.41 -9.28
CA THR A 385 -18.17 23.85 -9.57
C THR A 385 -19.25 24.55 -8.77
N ASN A 386 -19.07 25.83 -8.48
CA ASN A 386 -20.15 26.66 -7.95
C ASN A 386 -21.26 26.97 -8.98
N ALA A 387 -21.08 26.55 -10.25
CA ALA A 387 -21.99 26.71 -11.37
C ALA A 387 -22.27 28.17 -11.80
N MET A 388 -21.49 29.15 -11.32
CA MET A 388 -21.75 30.58 -11.55
C MET A 388 -21.03 31.15 -12.78
N LEU A 389 -20.16 30.37 -13.41
CA LEU A 389 -19.30 30.79 -14.54
C LEU A 389 -19.62 30.06 -15.86
N LEU A 390 -20.76 29.37 -15.92
CA LEU A 390 -21.20 28.54 -17.04
C LEU A 390 -21.87 29.40 -18.13
N ARG A 391 -21.10 30.23 -18.84
CA ARG A 391 -21.60 31.11 -19.91
C ARG A 391 -20.61 31.21 -21.07
N GLY A 392 -21.11 31.58 -22.24
CA GLY A 392 -20.31 31.75 -23.47
C GLY A 392 -19.49 30.49 -23.77
N ARG A 393 -18.21 30.66 -24.09
CA ARG A 393 -17.30 29.56 -24.47
C ARG A 393 -17.29 28.35 -23.51
N ARG A 394 -17.56 28.56 -22.22
CA ARG A 394 -17.60 27.48 -21.23
C ARG A 394 -18.88 26.66 -21.32
N ALA A 395 -20.01 27.32 -21.55
CA ALA A 395 -21.29 26.67 -21.76
C ALA A 395 -21.29 25.92 -23.10
N ASP A 396 -20.80 26.56 -24.17
CA ASP A 396 -20.66 25.93 -25.49
C ASP A 396 -19.79 24.67 -25.41
N GLY A 397 -18.63 24.79 -24.75
CA GLY A 397 -17.73 23.65 -24.53
C GLY A 397 -18.34 22.54 -23.67
N LEU A 398 -19.15 22.86 -22.65
CA LEU A 398 -19.85 21.84 -21.86
C LEU A 398 -20.95 21.15 -22.68
N ALA A 399 -21.66 21.88 -23.54
CA ALA A 399 -22.65 21.30 -24.43
C ALA A 399 -22.04 20.23 -25.35
N GLU A 400 -20.84 20.50 -25.87
CA GLU A 400 -20.08 19.53 -26.68
C GLU A 400 -19.65 18.27 -25.90
N LEU A 401 -19.57 18.37 -24.56
CA LEU A 401 -19.21 17.27 -23.67
C LEU A 401 -20.41 16.57 -23.03
N ALA A 402 -21.65 16.93 -23.36
CA ALA A 402 -22.85 16.39 -22.73
C ALA A 402 -22.99 14.86 -22.88
N ASP A 403 -22.51 14.31 -24.00
CA ASP A 403 -22.55 12.86 -24.29
C ASP A 403 -21.32 12.09 -23.74
N ARG A 404 -20.39 12.78 -23.04
CA ARG A 404 -19.22 12.13 -22.42
C ARG A 404 -19.59 11.50 -21.07
N LYS A 405 -18.66 10.76 -20.49
CA LYS A 405 -18.74 10.25 -19.10
C LYS A 405 -18.47 11.38 -18.09
N LEU A 406 -19.12 12.52 -18.27
CA LEU A 406 -18.91 13.73 -17.48
C LEU A 406 -20.12 13.96 -16.57
N THR A 407 -19.87 14.10 -15.29
CA THR A 407 -20.87 14.51 -14.30
C THR A 407 -20.49 15.87 -13.74
N VAL A 408 -21.44 16.81 -13.73
CA VAL A 408 -21.25 18.10 -13.07
C VAL A 408 -21.83 18.01 -11.66
N GLN A 409 -21.06 18.44 -10.68
CA GLN A 409 -21.51 18.56 -9.31
C GLN A 409 -21.44 20.02 -8.87
N THR A 410 -22.51 20.49 -8.24
CA THR A 410 -22.56 21.81 -7.61
C THR A 410 -23.02 21.73 -6.16
N SER A 411 -23.07 22.86 -5.48
CA SER A 411 -23.44 22.91 -4.07
C SER A 411 -24.54 23.93 -3.80
N LEU A 412 -25.55 23.51 -3.03
CA LEU A 412 -26.68 24.35 -2.62
C LEU A 412 -26.94 24.15 -1.13
N ASP A 413 -26.39 25.04 -0.30
CA ASP A 413 -26.42 24.89 1.17
C ASP A 413 -27.70 25.41 1.85
N GLY A 414 -28.77 25.64 1.09
CA GLY A 414 -30.01 26.17 1.64
C GLY A 414 -31.10 26.30 0.58
N ALA A 415 -32.35 26.15 1.01
CA ALA A 415 -33.53 26.32 0.16
C ALA A 415 -33.81 27.82 -0.12
N THR A 416 -33.21 28.71 0.67
CA THR A 416 -33.35 30.16 0.53
C THR A 416 -32.00 30.87 0.36
N ALA A 417 -32.03 32.06 -0.24
CA ALA A 417 -30.86 32.91 -0.35
C ALA A 417 -30.28 33.30 1.01
N HIS A 418 -31.12 33.48 2.05
CA HIS A 418 -30.63 33.82 3.38
C HIS A 418 -29.66 32.76 3.93
N THR A 419 -30.05 31.49 3.84
CA THR A 419 -29.29 30.36 4.40
C THR A 419 -28.05 30.04 3.55
N HIS A 420 -28.19 30.03 2.22
CA HIS A 420 -27.08 29.72 1.32
C HIS A 420 -26.02 30.85 1.25
N ASP A 421 -26.46 32.10 1.13
CA ASP A 421 -25.55 33.25 0.97
C ASP A 421 -24.78 33.54 2.26
N LEU A 422 -25.28 33.09 3.42
CA LEU A 422 -24.64 33.27 4.73
C LEU A 422 -23.16 32.92 4.71
N HIS A 423 -22.83 31.77 4.11
CA HIS A 423 -21.47 31.26 4.05
C HIS A 423 -20.78 31.52 2.72
N ARG A 424 -21.53 31.53 1.60
CA ARG A 424 -20.97 31.60 0.25
C ARG A 424 -20.85 33.03 -0.30
N GLY A 425 -21.50 33.99 0.33
CA GLY A 425 -21.55 35.40 -0.06
C GLY A 425 -22.83 35.78 -0.79
N ALA A 426 -23.12 37.08 -0.81
CA ALA A 426 -24.35 37.63 -1.38
C ALA A 426 -24.55 37.27 -2.86
N ASP A 427 -25.82 37.05 -3.22
CA ASP A 427 -26.31 36.70 -4.55
C ASP A 427 -25.82 35.33 -5.06
N SER A 428 -25.20 34.50 -4.21
CA SER A 428 -24.68 33.19 -4.63
C SER A 428 -25.81 32.19 -4.89
N TRP A 429 -26.85 32.17 -4.05
CA TRP A 429 -27.99 31.26 -4.21
C TRP A 429 -28.67 31.39 -5.57
N GLN A 430 -29.03 32.62 -5.97
CA GLN A 430 -29.73 32.85 -7.24
C GLN A 430 -28.84 32.45 -8.42
N ARG A 431 -27.54 32.76 -8.35
CA ARG A 431 -26.58 32.42 -9.41
C ARG A 431 -26.35 30.92 -9.52
N THR A 432 -26.34 30.19 -8.40
CA THR A 432 -26.27 28.73 -8.38
C THR A 432 -27.55 28.10 -8.93
N ILE A 433 -28.74 28.59 -8.55
CA ILE A 433 -30.02 28.12 -9.12
C ILE A 433 -30.08 28.33 -10.63
N ASP A 434 -29.65 29.50 -11.12
CA ASP A 434 -29.56 29.77 -12.56
C ASP A 434 -28.55 28.84 -13.25
N GLY A 435 -27.42 28.54 -12.58
CA GLY A 435 -26.43 27.57 -13.05
C GLY A 435 -26.98 26.15 -13.15
N ILE A 436 -27.76 25.70 -12.15
CA ILE A 436 -28.43 24.40 -12.15
C ILE A 436 -29.40 24.29 -13.32
N ARG A 437 -30.26 25.30 -13.53
CA ARG A 437 -31.18 25.34 -14.67
C ARG A 437 -30.43 25.28 -15.99
N HIS A 438 -29.36 26.06 -16.11
CA HIS A 438 -28.56 26.08 -17.33
C HIS A 438 -27.92 24.72 -17.63
N LEU A 439 -27.40 24.02 -16.61
CA LEU A 439 -26.86 22.67 -16.77
C LEU A 439 -27.92 21.65 -17.20
N ILE A 440 -29.14 21.75 -16.66
CA ILE A 440 -30.28 20.94 -17.11
C ILE A 440 -30.59 21.21 -18.59
N ASP A 441 -30.65 22.48 -19.00
CA ASP A 441 -30.89 22.87 -20.40
C ASP A 441 -29.80 22.37 -21.36
N LEU A 442 -28.57 22.22 -20.88
CA LEU A 442 -27.43 21.66 -21.63
C LEU A 442 -27.44 20.12 -21.70
N GLY A 443 -28.37 19.44 -21.04
CA GLY A 443 -28.40 17.97 -20.96
C GLY A 443 -27.41 17.37 -19.95
N LEU A 444 -26.88 18.19 -19.03
CA LEU A 444 -25.95 17.79 -17.97
C LEU A 444 -26.58 18.03 -16.58
N PRO A 445 -27.71 17.38 -16.22
CA PRO A 445 -28.37 17.61 -14.94
C PRO A 445 -27.38 17.37 -13.78
N PRO A 446 -27.10 18.38 -12.95
CA PRO A 446 -26.03 18.25 -11.97
C PRO A 446 -26.42 17.36 -10.80
N ARG A 447 -25.38 16.83 -10.15
CA ARG A 447 -25.46 16.38 -8.76
C ARG A 447 -25.35 17.59 -7.85
N VAL A 448 -26.14 17.63 -6.78
CA VAL A 448 -26.12 18.76 -5.84
C VAL A 448 -25.76 18.25 -4.45
N ALA A 449 -24.77 18.91 -3.85
CA ALA A 449 -24.36 18.66 -2.48
C ALA A 449 -24.75 19.81 -1.54
N LEU A 450 -25.17 19.48 -0.33
CA LEU A 450 -25.35 20.43 0.76
C LEU A 450 -24.28 20.19 1.81
N THR A 451 -23.51 21.21 2.14
CA THR A 451 -22.66 21.18 3.34
C THR A 451 -23.54 21.48 4.55
N GLU A 452 -23.75 20.48 5.39
CA GLU A 452 -24.62 20.56 6.56
C GLU A 452 -23.95 21.35 7.68
N THR A 453 -24.66 22.39 8.12
CA THR A 453 -24.30 23.25 9.25
C THR A 453 -25.47 23.30 10.24
N PRO A 454 -25.23 23.75 11.49
CA PRO A 454 -26.31 23.98 12.44
C PRO A 454 -27.41 24.92 11.91
N GLU A 455 -27.05 25.86 11.05
CA GLU A 455 -27.94 26.85 10.46
C GLU A 455 -28.83 26.29 9.36
N ASN A 456 -28.44 25.22 8.66
CA ASN A 456 -29.17 24.71 7.48
C ASN A 456 -29.69 23.27 7.60
N THR A 457 -29.30 22.51 8.63
CA THR A 457 -29.70 21.09 8.80
C THR A 457 -31.22 20.89 8.69
N HIS A 458 -32.00 21.84 9.21
CA HIS A 458 -33.47 21.80 9.17
C HIS A 458 -34.06 22.07 7.78
N GLU A 459 -33.28 22.62 6.83
CA GLU A 459 -33.68 22.88 5.45
C GLU A 459 -33.38 21.71 4.50
N VAL A 460 -32.70 20.64 4.93
CA VAL A 460 -32.37 19.49 4.07
C VAL A 460 -33.58 18.96 3.28
N PRO A 461 -34.77 18.73 3.89
CA PRO A 461 -35.95 18.30 3.13
C PRO A 461 -36.43 19.35 2.12
N ALA A 462 -36.37 20.64 2.48
CA ALA A 462 -36.80 21.73 1.61
C ALA A 462 -35.87 21.91 0.40
N VAL A 463 -34.57 21.67 0.57
CA VAL A 463 -33.60 21.63 -0.53
C VAL A 463 -33.90 20.46 -1.45
N ALA A 464 -34.16 19.26 -0.92
CA ALA A 464 -34.53 18.10 -1.72
C ALA A 464 -35.81 18.37 -2.55
N GLU A 465 -36.83 18.97 -1.95
CA GLU A 465 -38.07 19.36 -2.65
C GLU A 465 -37.82 20.41 -3.73
N LEU A 466 -36.97 21.41 -3.47
CA LEU A 466 -36.59 22.43 -4.45
C LEU A 466 -35.89 21.81 -5.66
N LEU A 467 -34.93 20.90 -5.44
CA LEU A 467 -34.19 20.22 -6.50
C LEU A 467 -35.10 19.28 -7.30
N ALA A 468 -36.00 18.55 -6.64
CA ALA A 468 -37.03 17.75 -7.30
C ALA A 468 -37.96 18.61 -8.16
N GLY A 469 -38.34 19.81 -7.69
CA GLY A 469 -39.12 20.79 -8.44
C GLY A 469 -38.39 21.35 -9.67
N LEU A 470 -37.06 21.31 -9.71
CA LEU A 470 -36.25 21.62 -10.88
C LEU A 470 -36.08 20.42 -11.83
N GLY A 471 -36.61 19.24 -11.47
CA GLY A 471 -36.53 18.02 -12.28
C GLY A 471 -35.31 17.15 -12.00
N LEU A 472 -34.58 17.39 -10.92
CA LEU A 472 -33.47 16.52 -10.52
C LEU A 472 -33.99 15.28 -9.78
N PRO A 473 -33.49 14.07 -10.10
CA PRO A 473 -33.80 12.84 -9.38
C PRO A 473 -33.44 12.88 -7.88
N ALA A 474 -33.97 11.96 -7.08
CA ALA A 474 -33.71 11.95 -5.63
C ALA A 474 -32.26 11.55 -5.30
N ASP A 475 -31.66 10.65 -6.08
CA ASP A 475 -30.24 10.35 -5.98
C ASP A 475 -29.38 11.56 -6.40
N HIS A 476 -29.95 12.57 -7.09
CA HIS A 476 -29.36 13.88 -7.41
C HIS A 476 -28.93 14.78 -6.24
N PHE A 477 -29.17 14.36 -5.00
CA PHE A 477 -28.93 15.16 -3.81
C PHE A 477 -28.17 14.38 -2.73
N ALA A 478 -27.06 14.95 -2.25
CA ALA A 478 -26.27 14.42 -1.15
C ALA A 478 -26.05 15.48 -0.05
N VAL A 479 -26.10 15.05 1.21
CA VAL A 479 -25.81 15.89 2.38
C VAL A 479 -24.46 15.48 2.94
N ARG A 480 -23.59 16.45 3.20
CA ARG A 480 -22.22 16.23 3.67
C ARG A 480 -21.99 16.98 4.96
N PRO A 481 -21.27 16.41 5.93
CA PRO A 481 -20.94 17.15 7.14
C PRO A 481 -20.01 18.33 6.81
N LEU A 482 -20.14 19.42 7.57
CA LEU A 482 -19.09 20.43 7.67
C LEU A 482 -17.81 19.78 8.20
N LEU A 483 -16.68 20.01 7.54
CA LEU A 483 -15.37 19.45 7.90
C LEU A 483 -14.44 20.54 8.40
N ARG A 484 -13.76 20.28 9.51
CA ARG A 484 -12.88 21.24 10.19
C ARG A 484 -11.50 21.28 9.52
N ARG A 485 -11.43 21.96 8.37
CA ARG A 485 -10.21 22.16 7.56
C ARG A 485 -10.24 23.51 6.84
N GLY A 486 -9.07 23.99 6.41
CA GLY A 486 -8.94 25.27 5.72
C GLY A 486 -9.45 26.43 6.57
N PHE A 487 -10.51 27.11 6.12
CA PHE A 487 -11.15 28.20 6.87
C PHE A 487 -12.19 27.74 7.90
N ALA A 488 -12.69 26.51 7.80
CA ALA A 488 -13.70 26.01 8.74
C ALA A 488 -13.11 25.78 10.14
N GLU A 489 -13.53 26.59 11.11
CA GLU A 489 -13.10 26.44 12.52
C GLU A 489 -13.90 25.37 13.28
N THR A 490 -15.03 24.93 12.75
CA THR A 490 -15.95 23.94 13.34
C THR A 490 -16.23 22.81 12.34
N GLY A 491 -16.92 21.76 12.81
CA GLY A 491 -17.26 20.59 11.99
C GLY A 491 -16.54 19.32 12.45
N VAL A 492 -16.69 18.27 11.65
CA VAL A 492 -16.06 16.97 11.88
C VAL A 492 -14.56 17.10 11.60
N GLU A 493 -13.75 16.71 12.57
CA GLU A 493 -12.30 16.57 12.39
C GLU A 493 -12.02 15.35 11.52
N ILE A 494 -11.19 15.55 10.50
CA ILE A 494 -10.67 14.48 9.66
C ILE A 494 -9.16 14.40 9.84
N GLY A 495 -8.51 13.42 9.25
CA GLY A 495 -7.09 13.16 9.45
C GLY A 495 -6.72 11.81 8.84
N GLU A 496 -5.43 11.54 8.70
CA GLU A 496 -4.96 10.23 8.21
C GLU A 496 -5.43 9.05 9.09
N ASN A 497 -5.67 9.31 10.37
CA ASN A 497 -6.17 8.33 11.33
C ASN A 497 -7.69 8.38 11.53
N SER A 498 -8.43 9.13 10.72
CA SER A 498 -9.86 9.31 10.91
C SER A 498 -10.61 9.43 9.59
N SER A 499 -9.98 9.27 8.44
CA SER A 499 -10.65 9.33 7.14
C SER A 499 -10.21 8.19 6.25
N ILE A 500 -11.12 7.77 5.36
CA ILE A 500 -10.73 6.89 4.25
C ILE A 500 -9.80 7.71 3.33
N PRO A 501 -8.62 7.19 2.95
CA PRO A 501 -7.77 7.87 2.01
C PRO A 501 -8.46 7.98 0.65
N GLU A 502 -8.40 9.18 0.08
CA GLU A 502 -8.80 9.46 -1.30
C GLU A 502 -7.67 10.26 -1.93
N LEU A 503 -6.77 9.55 -2.61
CA LEU A 503 -5.52 10.13 -3.10
C LEU A 503 -5.82 11.39 -3.93
N THR A 504 -5.20 12.50 -3.54
CA THR A 504 -5.45 13.80 -4.13
C THR A 504 -4.17 14.41 -4.65
N VAL A 505 -4.22 14.94 -5.87
CA VAL A 505 -3.13 15.68 -6.50
C VAL A 505 -3.48 17.16 -6.54
N THR A 506 -2.52 17.98 -6.13
CA THR A 506 -2.60 19.44 -6.26
C THR A 506 -1.32 19.97 -6.90
N ALA A 507 -1.24 21.29 -7.09
CA ALA A 507 0.00 21.93 -7.53
C ALA A 507 1.17 21.77 -6.53
N ASP A 508 0.88 21.44 -5.26
CA ASP A 508 1.89 21.30 -4.21
C ASP A 508 2.35 19.86 -4.02
N GLY A 509 1.55 18.88 -4.45
CA GLY A 509 1.89 17.47 -4.33
C GLY A 509 0.72 16.53 -4.13
N LEU A 510 1.04 15.36 -3.60
CA LEU A 510 0.10 14.30 -3.24
C LEU A 510 -0.40 14.51 -1.81
N HIS A 511 -1.69 14.32 -1.60
CA HIS A 511 -2.38 14.50 -0.33
C HIS A 511 -3.26 13.28 -0.03
N TRP A 512 -3.46 13.01 1.26
CA TRP A 512 -4.23 11.89 1.77
C TRP A 512 -5.71 11.94 1.36
N HIS A 513 -6.27 13.14 1.26
CA HIS A 513 -7.69 13.37 1.07
C HIS A 513 -7.93 14.74 0.41
N PRO A 514 -9.03 14.93 -0.37
CA PRO A 514 -9.30 16.19 -1.05
C PRO A 514 -9.61 17.35 -0.09
N VAL A 515 -10.30 17.04 1.00
CA VAL A 515 -10.53 17.98 2.09
C VAL A 515 -9.23 18.12 2.88
N GLY A 516 -8.71 19.35 2.96
CA GLY A 516 -7.38 19.63 3.50
C GLY A 516 -6.24 19.31 2.53
N ALA A 517 -6.50 19.28 1.22
CA ALA A 517 -5.46 19.25 0.19
C ALA A 517 -4.79 20.64 0.00
N ASP A 518 -4.31 21.23 1.09
CA ASP A 518 -3.60 22.51 1.11
C ASP A 518 -2.47 22.47 2.14
N LEU A 519 -1.23 22.65 1.67
CA LEU A 519 -0.04 22.51 2.50
C LEU A 519 0.03 23.54 3.64
N THR A 520 -0.60 24.71 3.47
CA THR A 520 -0.54 25.79 4.47
C THR A 520 -1.49 25.50 5.63
N THR A 521 -2.69 25.04 5.33
CA THR A 521 -3.76 24.84 6.33
C THR A 521 -3.89 23.40 6.80
N SER A 522 -3.27 22.43 6.12
CA SER A 522 -3.41 21.00 6.41
C SER A 522 -2.12 20.22 6.09
N PRO A 523 -0.96 20.60 6.67
CA PRO A 523 0.31 19.94 6.40
C PRO A 523 0.33 18.47 6.86
N ASP A 524 -0.54 18.09 7.80
CA ASP A 524 -0.74 16.71 8.27
C ASP A 524 -1.21 15.77 7.15
N LEU A 525 -1.97 16.28 6.18
CA LEU A 525 -2.51 15.49 5.07
C LEU A 525 -1.59 15.44 3.83
N HIS A 526 -0.46 16.14 3.85
CA HIS A 526 0.50 16.10 2.75
C HIS A 526 1.28 14.78 2.76
N LEU A 527 1.30 14.08 1.63
CA LEU A 527 1.98 12.79 1.46
C LEU A 527 3.37 12.96 0.84
N ALA A 528 3.46 13.67 -0.28
CA ALA A 528 4.67 13.74 -1.09
C ALA A 528 4.64 14.99 -1.99
N PRO A 529 5.81 15.56 -2.35
CA PRO A 529 5.88 16.75 -3.18
C PRO A 529 5.37 16.52 -4.61
N ALA A 530 5.03 17.61 -5.29
CA ALA A 530 4.65 17.62 -6.70
C ALA A 530 5.65 16.85 -7.60
N GLY A 531 5.10 16.11 -8.57
CA GLY A 531 5.88 15.26 -9.48
C GLY A 531 6.20 13.86 -8.95
N THR A 532 5.76 13.52 -7.73
CA THR A 532 5.83 12.15 -7.23
C THR A 532 4.83 11.25 -7.98
N PRO A 533 5.22 10.05 -8.45
CA PRO A 533 4.32 9.13 -9.14
C PRO A 533 3.11 8.72 -8.29
N LEU A 534 1.97 8.50 -8.92
CA LEU A 534 0.73 8.04 -8.29
C LEU A 534 0.90 6.67 -7.63
N THR A 535 1.73 5.79 -8.20
CA THR A 535 2.06 4.49 -7.61
C THR A 535 2.82 4.63 -6.30
N THR A 536 3.74 5.59 -6.20
CA THR A 536 4.38 5.97 -4.93
C THR A 536 3.36 6.55 -3.96
N GLY A 537 2.41 7.36 -4.45
CA GLY A 537 1.27 7.83 -3.66
C GLY A 537 0.44 6.70 -3.05
N GLN A 538 0.09 5.68 -3.84
CA GLN A 538 -0.63 4.49 -3.38
C GLN A 538 0.14 3.73 -2.28
N GLN A 539 1.46 3.59 -2.43
CA GLN A 539 2.32 2.96 -1.42
C GLN A 539 2.34 3.77 -0.12
N LEU A 540 2.51 5.09 -0.19
CA LEU A 540 2.52 5.97 0.98
C LEU A 540 1.18 5.98 1.72
N VAL A 541 0.07 6.01 0.98
CA VAL A 541 -1.27 5.85 1.56
C VAL A 541 -1.37 4.53 2.30
N THR A 542 -0.93 3.45 1.67
CA THR A 542 -1.00 2.11 2.26
C THR A 542 -0.15 1.98 3.52
N GLU A 543 1.08 2.51 3.51
CA GLU A 543 1.96 2.54 4.67
C GLU A 543 1.34 3.32 5.83
N ARG A 544 0.84 4.53 5.57
CA ARG A 544 0.19 5.35 6.60
C ARG A 544 -1.08 4.70 7.13
N PHE A 545 -1.90 4.10 6.26
CA PHE A 545 -3.10 3.36 6.65
C PHE A 545 -2.80 2.27 7.68
N PHE A 546 -1.77 1.45 7.44
CA PHE A 546 -1.38 0.40 8.38
C PHE A 546 -0.60 0.90 9.59
N THR A 547 0.00 2.09 9.51
CA THR A 547 0.67 2.75 10.64
C THR A 547 -0.35 3.31 11.64
N ALA A 548 -1.49 3.79 11.16
CA ALA A 548 -2.46 4.53 11.95
C ALA A 548 -3.18 3.70 13.05
N ARG A 549 -2.79 2.46 13.34
CA ARG A 549 -3.47 1.57 14.31
C ARG A 549 -3.74 2.25 15.66
N LEU A 550 -4.93 2.02 16.19
CA LEU A 550 -5.33 2.40 17.54
C LEU A 550 -4.49 1.62 18.59
N THR A 551 -4.49 2.09 19.83
CA THR A 551 -3.72 1.48 20.94
C THR A 551 -4.04 0.00 21.16
N ASP A 552 -5.25 -0.44 20.82
CA ASP A 552 -5.69 -1.84 20.90
C ASP A 552 -5.29 -2.68 19.67
N GLY A 553 -4.54 -2.11 18.72
CA GLY A 553 -4.07 -2.76 17.50
C GLY A 553 -5.09 -2.79 16.36
N THR A 554 -6.30 -2.23 16.56
CA THR A 554 -7.31 -2.14 15.50
C THR A 554 -7.04 -0.95 14.56
N LEU A 555 -7.62 -0.97 13.36
CA LEU A 555 -7.55 0.18 12.46
C LEU A 555 -8.44 1.31 12.97
N PRO A 556 -8.05 2.58 12.79
CA PRO A 556 -8.93 3.69 13.14
C PRO A 556 -10.26 3.64 12.41
N ARG A 557 -11.28 4.24 13.02
CA ARG A 557 -12.60 4.32 12.41
C ARG A 557 -12.54 5.30 11.24
N PRO A 558 -12.89 4.86 10.02
CA PRO A 558 -13.03 5.78 8.91
C PRO A 558 -14.19 6.74 9.20
N VAL A 559 -13.94 8.04 9.08
CA VAL A 559 -15.00 9.02 8.85
C VAL A 559 -15.38 8.90 7.39
N HIS A 560 -16.66 8.63 7.16
CA HIS A 560 -17.25 8.71 5.84
C HIS A 560 -17.40 10.19 5.49
N CYS A 561 -16.37 10.74 4.86
CA CYS A 561 -16.33 12.12 4.36
C CYS A 561 -16.93 12.25 2.96
N ALA A 562 -17.40 11.12 2.40
CA ALA A 562 -17.56 10.94 0.98
C ALA A 562 -18.35 12.07 0.33
N ILE A 563 -17.67 12.67 -0.64
CA ILE A 563 -18.11 13.78 -1.45
C ILE A 563 -19.05 13.21 -2.50
#